data_AF-A0A0Q8NIK5-F1
#
_entry.id   AF-A0A0Q8NIK5-F1
#
_cell.length_a   1.000
_cell.length_b   1.000
_cell.length_c   1.000
_cell.angle_alpha   90.00
_cell.angle_beta   90.00
_cell.angle_gamma   90.00
#
_symmetry.space_group_name_H-M   'P 1'
#
loop_
_entity.id
_entity.type
_entity.pdbx_description
1 polymer ?
#
loop_
_entity_poly.entity_id
_entity_poly.type
_entity_poly.pdbx_seq_one_letter_code
_entity_poly.pdbx_strand_id
1 'polypeptide(L)'
;MPTRHDADPKALLAARRREVAKPGRHKATGRGSGLTASVRTAIEYLVFGKEGEPATILKLEDAASAAGITGRALRAAMLKPSVEQFYQQQVVSLRNGERAASIRTIAQIRDDEKLKATAAGQNVRLKAADTLAFDKPGTQVVNHTQINNVNVTPGYVIDLTPDTDDEARAAARQTRGISSTIDLTPEPVVVASSR
;
A
#
# COMPACT_ATOMS: atom_id res chain seq x y z
N MET A 1 29.40 -9.22 -38.88
CA MET A 1 28.58 -9.91 -37.85
C MET A 1 27.37 -9.03 -37.57
N PRO A 2 26.13 -9.46 -37.85
CA PRO A 2 24.94 -8.62 -37.61
C PRO A 2 24.66 -8.54 -36.10
N THR A 3 24.45 -7.32 -35.61
CA THR A 3 24.07 -7.02 -34.23
C THR A 3 22.71 -7.64 -33.92
N ARG A 4 22.64 -8.53 -32.91
CA ARG A 4 21.38 -9.14 -32.46
C ARG A 4 20.55 -8.08 -31.73
N HIS A 5 19.57 -7.51 -32.42
CA HIS A 5 18.66 -6.48 -31.88
C HIS A 5 17.71 -6.99 -30.77
N ASP A 6 17.75 -8.28 -30.46
CA ASP A 6 16.91 -8.92 -29.44
C ASP A 6 17.33 -8.55 -27.99
N ALA A 7 18.56 -8.08 -27.80
CA ALA A 7 19.10 -7.70 -26.49
C ALA A 7 19.06 -6.18 -26.21
N ASP A 8 18.59 -5.37 -27.17
CA ASP A 8 18.58 -3.92 -27.01
C ASP A 8 17.51 -3.49 -25.98
N PRO A 9 17.88 -2.76 -24.90
CA PRO A 9 16.95 -2.43 -23.81
C PRO A 9 15.78 -1.57 -24.27
N LYS A 10 15.99 -0.73 -25.31
CA LYS A 10 14.92 0.06 -25.94
C LYS A 10 13.94 -0.83 -26.71
N ALA A 11 14.41 -1.88 -27.39
CA ALA A 11 13.57 -2.83 -28.11
C ALA A 11 12.72 -3.67 -27.13
N LEU A 12 13.30 -4.08 -26.00
CA LEU A 12 12.56 -4.77 -24.93
C LEU A 12 11.48 -3.89 -24.29
N LEU A 13 11.76 -2.61 -24.02
CA LEU A 13 10.76 -1.67 -23.52
C LEU A 13 9.64 -1.40 -24.55
N ALA A 14 9.99 -1.25 -25.82
CA ALA A 14 9.01 -1.08 -26.89
C ALA A 14 8.15 -2.34 -27.07
N ALA A 15 8.74 -3.54 -27.01
CA ALA A 15 8.03 -4.80 -27.03
C ALA A 15 7.08 -4.91 -25.83
N ARG A 16 7.54 -4.62 -24.61
CA ARG A 16 6.70 -4.61 -23.40
C ARG A 16 5.53 -3.64 -23.51
N ARG A 17 5.75 -2.43 -24.02
CA ARG A 17 4.68 -1.44 -24.28
C ARG A 17 3.69 -1.94 -25.32
N ARG A 18 4.16 -2.55 -26.41
CA ARG A 18 3.30 -3.17 -27.44
C ARG A 18 2.51 -4.35 -26.88
N GLU A 19 3.09 -5.16 -26.01
CA GLU A 19 2.38 -6.27 -25.36
C GLU A 19 1.33 -5.81 -24.36
N VAL A 20 1.60 -4.75 -23.60
CA VAL A 20 0.64 -4.13 -22.68
C VAL A 20 -0.50 -3.45 -23.44
N ALA A 21 -0.22 -2.88 -24.62
CA ALA A 21 -1.21 -2.25 -25.48
C ALA A 21 -2.09 -3.21 -26.29
N LYS A 22 -1.85 -4.54 -26.22
CA LYS A 22 -2.69 -5.53 -26.93
C LYS A 22 -4.12 -5.51 -26.37
N PRO A 23 -5.13 -5.16 -27.16
CA PRO A 23 -6.52 -5.09 -26.69
C PRO A 23 -7.00 -6.49 -26.29
N GLY A 24 -7.40 -6.67 -25.03
CA GLY A 24 -8.08 -7.88 -24.55
C GLY A 24 -7.45 -8.60 -23.36
N ARG A 25 -6.21 -8.28 -22.95
CA ARG A 25 -5.55 -8.94 -21.81
C ARG A 25 -6.09 -8.50 -20.44
N HIS A 26 -6.39 -7.21 -20.29
CA HIS A 26 -6.96 -6.63 -19.08
C HIS A 26 -8.24 -5.88 -19.44
N LYS A 27 -9.37 -6.59 -19.44
CA LYS A 27 -10.67 -5.92 -19.56
C LYS A 27 -11.03 -5.32 -18.21
N ALA A 28 -11.31 -4.01 -18.19
CA ALA A 28 -11.80 -3.33 -16.99
C ALA A 28 -13.19 -3.85 -16.56
N THR A 29 -14.02 -4.26 -17.53
CA THR A 29 -15.39 -4.76 -17.28
C THR A 29 -15.75 -5.91 -18.22
N GLY A 30 -16.79 -6.68 -17.88
CA GLY A 30 -17.34 -7.75 -18.73
C GLY A 30 -16.77 -9.16 -18.51
N ARG A 31 -17.15 -10.11 -19.38
CA ARG A 31 -16.71 -11.52 -19.34
C ARG A 31 -15.18 -11.58 -19.54
N GLY A 32 -14.46 -11.82 -18.45
CA GLY A 32 -12.99 -11.83 -18.37
C GLY A 32 -12.43 -10.94 -17.27
N SER A 33 -13.11 -9.84 -16.93
CA SER A 33 -12.69 -8.92 -15.85
C SER A 33 -12.94 -9.47 -14.45
N GLY A 34 -13.98 -10.31 -14.29
CA GLY A 34 -14.49 -10.72 -12.98
C GLY A 34 -15.44 -9.74 -12.32
N LEU A 35 -15.54 -8.51 -12.83
CA LEU A 35 -16.53 -7.51 -12.44
C LEU A 35 -17.83 -7.75 -13.22
N THR A 36 -18.65 -8.65 -12.72
CA THR A 36 -20.06 -8.75 -13.10
C THR A 36 -20.90 -7.77 -12.28
N ALA A 37 -22.11 -7.46 -12.72
CA ALA A 37 -23.02 -6.58 -11.97
C ALA A 37 -23.27 -7.10 -10.54
N SER A 38 -23.43 -8.41 -10.38
CA SER A 38 -23.60 -9.05 -9.06
C SER A 38 -22.37 -8.97 -8.16
N VAL A 39 -21.15 -9.07 -8.72
CA VAL A 39 -19.92 -8.90 -7.92
C VAL A 39 -19.76 -7.44 -7.51
N ARG A 40 -20.15 -6.50 -8.39
CA ARG A 40 -20.14 -5.07 -8.07
C ARG A 40 -21.06 -4.75 -6.89
N THR A 41 -22.31 -5.20 -6.92
CA THR A 41 -23.26 -4.97 -5.83
C THR A 41 -22.83 -5.65 -4.54
N ALA A 42 -22.24 -6.86 -4.60
CA ALA A 42 -21.69 -7.53 -3.43
C ALA A 42 -20.56 -6.70 -2.76
N ILE A 43 -19.70 -6.08 -3.56
CA ILE A 43 -18.62 -5.22 -3.06
C ILE A 43 -19.17 -3.92 -2.49
N GLU A 44 -20.19 -3.35 -3.11
CA GLU A 44 -20.88 -2.17 -2.57
C GLU A 44 -21.51 -2.47 -1.22
N TYR A 45 -22.18 -3.62 -1.05
CA TYR A 45 -22.70 -4.06 0.25
C TYR A 45 -21.60 -4.28 1.29
N LEU A 46 -20.44 -4.78 0.87
CA LEU A 46 -19.31 -4.99 1.77
C LEU A 46 -18.74 -3.66 2.29
N VAL A 47 -18.77 -2.59 1.50
CA VAL A 47 -18.20 -1.28 1.86
C VAL A 47 -19.22 -0.36 2.53
N PHE A 48 -20.44 -0.26 2.00
CA PHE A 48 -21.45 0.70 2.45
C PHE A 48 -22.53 0.09 3.35
N GLY A 49 -22.62 -1.24 3.41
CA GLY A 49 -23.75 -1.93 4.01
C GLY A 49 -24.90 -2.12 3.02
N LYS A 50 -25.97 -2.77 3.48
CA LYS A 50 -27.16 -3.04 2.67
C LYS A 50 -28.07 -1.82 2.63
N GLU A 51 -28.84 -1.68 1.54
CA GLU A 51 -29.92 -0.69 1.48
C GLU A 51 -30.89 -0.87 2.65
N GLY A 52 -31.04 0.18 3.47
CA GLY A 52 -31.85 0.19 4.70
C GLY A 52 -31.05 0.07 6.00
N GLU A 53 -29.82 -0.45 5.95
CA GLU A 53 -28.90 -0.55 7.09
C GLU A 53 -27.50 -0.03 6.70
N PRO A 54 -27.36 1.28 6.45
CA PRO A 54 -26.08 1.87 6.15
C PRO A 54 -25.15 1.74 7.37
N ALA A 55 -23.91 1.30 7.15
CA ALA A 55 -22.86 1.07 8.16
C ALA A 55 -22.87 -0.27 8.93
N THR A 56 -23.77 -1.21 8.65
CA THR A 56 -23.60 -2.58 9.17
C THR A 56 -22.44 -3.26 8.45
N ILE A 57 -21.42 -3.70 9.20
CA ILE A 57 -20.29 -4.46 8.66
C ILE A 57 -20.80 -5.85 8.26
N LEU A 58 -21.10 -6.03 6.97
CA LEU A 58 -21.51 -7.32 6.42
C LEU A 58 -20.31 -8.24 6.25
N LYS A 59 -20.47 -9.50 6.65
CA LYS A 59 -19.48 -10.53 6.31
C LYS A 59 -19.54 -10.81 4.81
N LEU A 60 -18.45 -11.32 4.27
CA LEU A 60 -18.31 -11.63 2.85
C LEU A 60 -19.40 -12.59 2.36
N GLU A 61 -19.81 -13.56 3.18
CA GLU A 61 -20.85 -14.53 2.84
C GLU A 61 -22.26 -13.91 2.81
N ASP A 62 -22.54 -12.98 3.72
CA ASP A 62 -23.82 -12.28 3.78
C ASP A 62 -23.95 -11.28 2.62
N ALA A 63 -22.87 -10.56 2.31
CA ALA A 63 -22.80 -9.65 1.16
C ALA A 63 -22.94 -10.40 -0.17
N ALA A 64 -22.32 -11.57 -0.30
CA ALA A 64 -22.47 -12.44 -1.47
C ALA A 64 -23.92 -12.91 -1.63
N SER A 65 -24.52 -13.37 -0.53
CA SER A 65 -25.90 -13.87 -0.50
C SER A 65 -26.90 -12.77 -0.86
N ALA A 66 -26.71 -11.56 -0.32
CA ALA A 66 -27.53 -10.39 -0.65
C ALA A 66 -27.42 -9.98 -2.13
N ALA A 67 -26.29 -10.24 -2.77
CA ALA A 67 -26.06 -9.98 -4.20
C ALA A 67 -26.43 -11.17 -5.11
N GLY A 68 -26.98 -12.25 -4.57
CA GLY A 68 -27.40 -13.43 -5.33
C GLY A 68 -26.26 -14.30 -5.86
N ILE A 69 -25.08 -14.24 -5.23
CA ILE A 69 -23.91 -15.06 -5.58
C ILE A 69 -23.44 -15.90 -4.41
N THR A 70 -22.73 -16.99 -4.68
CA THR A 70 -22.13 -17.80 -3.61
C THR A 70 -20.90 -17.11 -3.03
N GLY A 71 -20.67 -17.25 -1.72
CA GLY A 71 -19.46 -16.73 -1.07
C GLY A 71 -18.16 -17.26 -1.69
N ARG A 72 -18.17 -18.49 -2.22
CA ARG A 72 -17.04 -19.06 -2.98
C ARG A 72 -16.79 -18.29 -4.28
N ALA A 73 -17.84 -17.93 -5.01
CA ALA A 73 -17.72 -17.16 -6.24
C ALA A 73 -17.21 -15.74 -5.98
N LEU A 74 -17.66 -15.08 -4.90
CA LEU A 74 -17.15 -13.77 -4.51
C LEU A 74 -15.67 -13.83 -4.13
N ARG A 75 -15.26 -14.82 -3.32
CA ARG A 75 -13.83 -15.04 -3.00
C ARG A 75 -12.99 -15.24 -4.25
N ALA A 76 -13.45 -16.05 -5.20
CA ALA A 76 -12.74 -16.26 -6.47
C ALA A 76 -12.71 -15.00 -7.35
N ALA A 77 -13.73 -14.14 -7.27
CA ALA A 77 -13.76 -12.87 -7.98
C ALA A 77 -12.77 -11.86 -7.39
N MET A 78 -12.65 -11.78 -6.05
CA MET A 78 -11.71 -10.87 -5.38
C MET A 78 -10.23 -11.14 -5.70
N LEU A 79 -9.88 -12.36 -6.12
CA LEU A 79 -8.52 -12.68 -6.59
C LEU A 79 -8.16 -12.00 -7.92
N LYS A 80 -9.13 -11.40 -8.62
CA LYS A 80 -8.89 -10.73 -9.90
C LYS A 80 -8.50 -9.26 -9.67
N PRO A 81 -7.46 -8.76 -10.35
CA PRO A 81 -6.95 -7.41 -10.12
C PRO A 81 -7.97 -6.32 -10.41
N SER A 82 -8.86 -6.53 -11.40
CA SER A 82 -9.92 -5.55 -11.71
C SER A 82 -10.90 -5.40 -10.53
N VAL A 83 -11.22 -6.50 -9.84
CA VAL A 83 -12.14 -6.51 -8.70
C VAL A 83 -11.50 -5.85 -7.48
N GLU A 84 -10.22 -6.12 -7.24
CA GLU A 84 -9.44 -5.47 -6.19
C GLU A 84 -9.35 -3.95 -6.39
N GLN A 85 -9.06 -3.50 -7.62
CA GLN A 85 -9.04 -2.06 -7.95
C GLN A 85 -10.39 -1.41 -7.66
N PHE A 86 -11.49 -2.06 -8.01
CA PHE A 86 -12.83 -1.54 -7.74
C PHE A 86 -13.10 -1.47 -6.22
N TYR A 87 -12.73 -2.49 -5.46
CA TYR A 87 -12.85 -2.46 -4.00
C TYR A 87 -12.06 -1.29 -3.39
N GLN A 88 -10.81 -1.10 -3.81
CA GLN A 88 -9.98 0.02 -3.34
C GLN A 88 -10.60 1.38 -3.69
N GLN A 89 -11.16 1.54 -4.89
CA GLN A 89 -11.88 2.76 -5.29
C GLN A 89 -13.07 3.05 -4.37
N GLN A 90 -13.85 2.03 -4.01
CA GLN A 90 -14.99 2.21 -3.10
C GLN A 90 -14.55 2.57 -1.68
N VAL A 91 -13.46 1.99 -1.16
CA VAL A 91 -12.90 2.36 0.15
C VAL A 91 -12.38 3.81 0.14
N VAL A 92 -11.75 4.25 -0.95
CA VAL A 92 -11.31 5.65 -1.11
C VAL A 92 -12.50 6.59 -1.17
N SER A 93 -13.57 6.22 -1.89
CA SER A 93 -14.82 6.98 -1.93
C SER A 93 -15.43 7.15 -0.54
N LEU A 94 -15.54 6.05 0.22
CA LEU A 94 -16.02 6.07 1.61
C LEU A 94 -15.16 7.01 2.46
N ARG A 95 -13.83 6.87 2.41
CA ARG A 95 -12.91 7.72 3.18
C ARG A 95 -13.04 9.20 2.83
N ASN A 96 -13.22 9.52 1.55
CA ASN A 96 -13.39 10.90 1.10
C ASN A 96 -14.74 11.47 1.59
N GLY A 97 -15.81 10.67 1.57
CA GLY A 97 -17.10 11.03 2.15
C GLY A 97 -17.03 11.24 3.67
N GLU A 98 -16.42 10.30 4.39
CA GLU A 98 -16.21 10.36 5.84
C GLU A 98 -15.35 11.57 6.24
N ARG A 99 -14.39 11.98 5.41
CA ARG A 99 -13.63 13.22 5.65
C ARG A 99 -14.52 14.44 5.68
N ALA A 100 -15.46 14.56 4.73
CA ALA A 100 -16.41 15.67 4.71
C ALA A 100 -17.37 15.64 5.90
N ALA A 101 -17.86 14.45 6.27
CA ALA A 101 -18.69 14.26 7.47
C ALA A 101 -17.92 14.66 8.75
N SER A 102 -16.68 14.20 8.88
CA SER A 102 -15.80 14.52 10.02
C SER A 102 -15.56 16.01 10.16
N ILE A 103 -15.29 16.73 9.06
CA ILE A 103 -15.11 18.18 9.08
C ILE A 103 -16.37 18.89 9.59
N ARG A 104 -17.56 18.45 9.16
CA ARG A 104 -18.84 18.99 9.65
C ARG A 104 -19.03 18.74 11.14
N THR A 105 -18.70 17.54 11.63
CA THR A 105 -18.77 17.22 13.05
C THR A 105 -17.80 18.07 13.88
N ILE A 106 -16.58 18.29 13.39
CA ILE A 106 -15.61 19.17 14.07
C ILE A 106 -16.13 20.62 14.11
N ALA A 107 -16.74 21.11 13.04
CA ALA A 107 -17.38 22.43 13.03
C ALA A 107 -18.53 22.54 14.05
N GLN A 108 -19.36 21.50 14.17
CA GLN A 108 -20.41 21.44 15.18
C GLN A 108 -19.83 21.46 16.60
N ILE A 109 -18.76 20.70 16.87
CA ILE A 109 -18.09 20.71 18.18
C ILE A 109 -17.52 22.09 18.50
N ARG A 110 -16.91 22.77 17.53
CA ARG A 110 -16.40 24.14 17.69
C ARG A 110 -17.50 25.11 18.09
N ASP A 111 -18.69 24.97 17.50
CA ASP A 111 -19.80 25.91 17.67
C ASP A 111 -20.70 25.56 18.89
N ASP A 112 -20.61 24.34 19.43
CA ASP A 112 -21.46 23.86 20.54
C ASP A 112 -21.32 24.67 21.83
N GLU A 113 -22.39 25.39 22.19
CA GLU A 113 -22.48 26.25 23.37
C GLU A 113 -22.44 25.48 24.69
N LYS A 114 -22.90 24.23 24.73
CA LYS A 114 -22.90 23.41 25.96
C LYS A 114 -21.49 23.13 26.44
N LEU A 115 -20.52 23.07 25.54
CA LEU A 115 -19.11 22.89 25.84
C LEU A 115 -18.44 24.14 26.43
N LYS A 116 -19.10 25.32 26.46
CA LYS A 116 -18.55 26.53 27.11
C LYS A 116 -18.53 26.44 28.63
N ALA A 117 -19.43 25.66 29.22
CA ALA A 117 -19.66 25.64 30.66
C ALA A 117 -18.56 24.92 31.46
N THR A 118 -17.75 24.07 30.81
CA THR A 118 -16.69 23.29 31.47
C THR A 118 -15.34 23.58 30.85
N ALA A 119 -14.28 23.64 31.67
CA ALA A 119 -12.91 23.83 31.17
C ALA A 119 -12.48 22.72 30.19
N ALA A 120 -12.94 21.48 30.42
CA ALA A 120 -12.73 20.36 29.51
C ALA A 120 -13.41 20.60 28.15
N GLY A 121 -14.65 21.09 28.14
CA GLY A 121 -15.36 21.43 26.90
C GLY A 121 -14.72 22.59 26.14
N GLN A 122 -14.22 23.61 26.85
CA GLN A 122 -13.49 24.73 26.23
C GLN A 122 -12.21 24.25 25.53
N ASN A 123 -11.47 23.32 26.14
CA ASN A 123 -10.29 22.71 25.51
C ASN A 123 -10.65 21.89 24.26
N VAL A 124 -11.76 21.16 24.27
CA VAL A 124 -12.23 20.41 23.09
C VAL A 124 -12.62 21.36 21.96
N ARG A 125 -13.28 22.48 22.27
CA ARG A 125 -13.60 23.53 21.30
C ARG A 125 -12.37 24.20 20.72
N LEU A 126 -11.38 24.52 21.55
CA LEU A 126 -10.11 25.09 21.11
C LEU A 126 -9.40 24.13 20.15
N LYS A 127 -9.29 22.85 20.51
CA LYS A 127 -8.73 21.81 19.62
C LYS A 127 -9.50 21.69 18.31
N ALA A 128 -10.83 21.74 18.35
CA ALA A 128 -11.66 21.72 17.13
C ALA A 128 -11.40 22.94 16.25
N ALA A 129 -11.32 24.14 16.85
CA ALA A 129 -10.99 25.37 16.14
C ALA A 129 -9.60 25.31 15.50
N ASP A 130 -8.59 24.86 16.24
CA ASP A 130 -7.21 24.68 15.74
C ASP A 130 -7.18 23.70 14.57
N THR A 131 -7.89 22.57 14.67
CA THR A 131 -7.94 21.58 13.58
C THR A 131 -8.66 22.06 12.33
N LEU A 132 -9.56 23.04 12.44
CA LEU A 132 -10.24 23.64 11.29
C LEU A 132 -9.46 24.80 10.68
N ALA A 133 -8.75 25.57 11.51
CA ALA A 133 -7.93 26.68 11.06
C ALA A 133 -6.65 26.20 10.37
N PHE A 134 -6.08 25.10 10.86
CA PHE A 134 -4.85 24.53 10.35
C PHE A 134 -5.06 23.05 10.01
N ASP A 135 -5.06 22.74 8.72
CA ASP A 135 -4.80 21.38 8.27
C ASP A 135 -3.41 20.98 8.77
N LYS A 136 -3.31 19.94 9.60
CA LYS A 136 -2.01 19.44 10.08
C LYS A 136 -1.10 19.16 8.88
N PRO A 137 -0.01 19.92 8.67
CA PRO A 137 0.90 19.68 7.57
C PRO A 137 1.76 18.48 7.96
N GLY A 138 1.37 17.26 7.57
CA GLY A 138 2.20 16.09 7.89
C GLY A 138 1.60 14.71 7.68
N THR A 139 0.29 14.54 7.49
CA THR A 139 -0.26 13.25 7.07
C THR A 139 -0.10 13.05 5.56
N GLN A 140 1.13 13.20 5.08
CA GLN A 140 1.52 12.64 3.81
C GLN A 140 1.44 11.13 3.99
N VAL A 141 0.40 10.51 3.43
CA VAL A 141 0.32 9.05 3.32
C VAL A 141 1.50 8.65 2.45
N VAL A 142 2.62 8.28 3.08
CA VAL A 142 3.74 7.62 2.43
C VAL A 142 3.22 6.25 2.02
N ASN A 143 2.59 6.19 0.85
CA ASN A 143 2.29 4.94 0.17
C ASN A 143 3.63 4.32 -0.22
N HIS A 144 4.22 3.57 0.72
CA HIS A 144 5.39 2.74 0.51
C HIS A 144 4.97 1.57 -0.39
N THR A 145 4.77 1.87 -1.68
CA THR A 145 4.63 0.85 -2.71
C THR A 145 6.02 0.27 -2.94
N GLN A 146 6.42 -0.64 -2.04
CA GLN A 146 7.57 -1.52 -2.24
C GLN A 146 7.21 -2.52 -3.35
N ILE A 147 7.22 -2.03 -4.58
CA ILE A 147 7.28 -2.86 -5.77
C ILE A 147 8.62 -2.54 -6.41
N ASN A 148 9.61 -3.36 -6.05
CA ASN A 148 11.00 -3.37 -6.52
C ASN A 148 11.89 -2.24 -5.99
N ASN A 149 12.76 -2.60 -5.03
CA ASN A 149 13.89 -1.84 -4.50
C ASN A 149 14.84 -1.32 -5.60
N VAL A 150 14.46 -0.26 -6.29
CA VAL A 150 15.41 0.60 -7.01
C VAL A 150 15.00 2.04 -6.75
N ASN A 151 15.54 2.61 -5.68
CA ASN A 151 15.62 4.07 -5.55
C ASN A 151 16.56 4.55 -6.67
N VAL A 152 15.99 4.86 -7.84
CA VAL A 152 16.75 5.52 -8.90
C VAL A 152 16.89 6.99 -8.49
N THR A 153 17.98 7.30 -7.80
CA THR A 153 18.48 8.68 -7.70
C THR A 153 19.08 9.03 -9.06
N PRO A 154 18.50 9.97 -9.84
CA PRO A 154 19.05 10.32 -11.14
C PRO A 154 20.36 11.10 -10.98
N GLY A 155 21.42 10.58 -11.60
CA GLY A 155 22.67 11.30 -11.86
C GLY A 155 23.84 10.80 -11.01
N TYR A 156 24.57 9.81 -11.53
CA TYR A 156 26.01 9.81 -11.82
C TYR A 156 26.32 8.54 -12.63
N VAL A 157 27.26 8.61 -13.57
CA VAL A 157 27.77 7.44 -14.30
C VAL A 157 28.95 6.89 -13.49
N ILE A 158 28.83 5.66 -13.01
CA ILE A 158 29.95 4.95 -12.37
C ILE A 158 30.81 4.41 -13.51
N ASP A 159 32.01 4.98 -13.67
CA ASP A 159 33.01 4.40 -14.56
C ASP A 159 33.62 3.17 -13.88
N LEU A 160 33.57 2.03 -14.56
CA LEU A 160 34.00 0.72 -14.04
C LEU A 160 35.34 0.28 -14.64
N THR A 161 36.11 1.21 -15.21
CA THR A 161 37.50 0.93 -15.56
C THR A 161 38.25 0.57 -14.28
N PRO A 162 38.88 -0.62 -14.22
CA PRO A 162 39.70 -0.96 -13.07
C PRO A 162 40.89 -0.01 -13.02
N ASP A 163 40.99 0.76 -11.96
CA ASP A 163 42.20 1.54 -11.68
C ASP A 163 43.35 0.55 -11.46
N THR A 164 44.47 0.75 -12.14
CA THR A 164 45.69 -0.08 -12.04
C THR A 164 46.26 -0.16 -10.61
N ASP A 165 45.72 0.62 -9.69
CA ASP A 165 46.09 0.67 -8.28
C ASP A 165 45.39 -0.40 -7.43
N ASP A 166 44.26 -0.96 -7.90
CA ASP A 166 43.52 -2.00 -7.17
C ASP A 166 44.21 -3.37 -7.27
N GLU A 167 44.92 -3.66 -8.37
CA GLU A 167 45.75 -4.86 -8.51
C GLU A 167 46.94 -4.83 -7.54
N ALA A 168 47.56 -3.66 -7.35
CA ALA A 168 48.64 -3.47 -6.39
C ALA A 168 48.15 -3.62 -4.93
N ARG A 169 46.93 -3.16 -4.62
CA ARG A 169 46.31 -3.33 -3.29
C ARG A 169 45.85 -4.76 -3.02
N ALA A 170 45.41 -5.50 -4.04
CA ALA A 170 45.03 -6.90 -3.92
C ALA A 170 46.25 -7.82 -3.65
N ALA A 171 47.38 -7.55 -4.30
CA ALA A 171 48.63 -8.29 -4.05
C ALA A 171 49.16 -8.10 -2.61
N ALA A 172 48.97 -6.92 -2.01
CA ALA A 172 49.39 -6.64 -0.62
C ALA A 172 48.53 -7.34 0.45
N ARG A 173 47.31 -7.79 0.11
CA ARG A 173 46.41 -8.50 1.06
C ARG A 173 46.70 -9.99 1.19
N GLN A 174 47.36 -10.62 0.21
CA GLN A 174 47.64 -12.06 0.24
C GLN A 174 48.78 -12.46 1.19
N THR A 175 49.61 -11.53 1.67
CA THR A 175 50.76 -11.83 2.55
C THR A 175 50.48 -11.74 4.05
N ARG A 176 49.26 -11.36 4.47
CA ARG A 176 48.85 -11.40 5.88
C ARG A 176 47.70 -12.37 6.07
N GLY A 177 48.05 -13.65 6.26
CA GLY A 177 47.11 -14.66 6.72
C GLY A 177 46.57 -14.31 8.10
N ILE A 178 45.29 -13.95 8.16
CA ILE A 178 44.51 -13.97 9.41
C ILE A 178 43.23 -14.74 9.10
N SER A 179 43.25 -16.03 9.46
CA SER A 179 42.08 -16.89 9.49
C SER A 179 41.17 -16.43 10.63
N SER A 180 39.96 -15.96 10.31
CA SER A 180 38.93 -15.70 11.31
C SER A 180 37.78 -16.69 11.13
N THR A 181 38.01 -17.95 11.51
CA THR A 181 36.93 -18.85 11.93
C THR A 181 36.44 -18.38 13.29
N ILE A 182 35.23 -17.82 13.34
CA ILE A 182 34.57 -17.44 14.59
C ILE A 182 33.86 -18.69 15.12
N ASP A 183 34.43 -19.30 16.17
CA ASP A 183 33.80 -20.38 16.94
C ASP A 183 32.71 -19.78 17.85
N LEU A 184 31.48 -20.27 17.71
CA LEU A 184 30.33 -19.88 18.53
C LEU A 184 30.09 -20.96 19.59
N THR A 185 30.68 -20.80 20.78
CA THR A 185 30.24 -21.54 21.97
C THR A 185 29.37 -20.63 22.84
N PRO A 186 28.08 -20.96 23.09
CA PRO A 186 27.22 -20.18 23.95
C PRO A 186 27.46 -20.51 25.43
N GLU A 187 27.73 -19.50 26.27
CA GLU A 187 27.82 -19.63 27.73
C GLU A 187 26.42 -19.76 28.37
N PRO A 188 26.25 -20.56 29.44
CA PRO A 188 24.96 -20.74 30.11
C PRO A 188 24.64 -19.62 31.11
N VAL A 189 23.41 -19.11 31.02
CA VAL A 189 22.82 -18.10 31.94
C VAL A 189 22.54 -18.72 33.31
N VAL A 190 23.12 -18.16 34.37
CA VAL A 190 22.84 -18.54 35.77
C VAL A 190 21.59 -17.84 36.26
N VAL A 191 20.53 -18.60 36.57
CA VAL A 191 19.31 -18.12 37.24
C VAL A 191 19.51 -18.17 38.75
N ALA A 192 19.63 -17.02 39.39
CA ALA A 192 19.66 -16.91 40.84
C ALA A 192 18.23 -17.04 41.40
N SER A 193 17.98 -18.12 42.15
CA SER A 193 16.80 -18.29 42.99
C SER A 193 17.14 -17.85 44.42
N SER A 194 16.43 -16.85 44.94
CA SER A 194 16.43 -16.51 46.36
C SER A 194 15.04 -16.76 46.96
N ARG A 195 15.10 -17.35 48.15
CA ARG A 195 14.01 -17.81 49.04
C ARG A 195 12.93 -16.77 49.34
#